data_AF-A0A1U8JKH6-F1
#
_entry.id   AF-A0A1U8JKH6-F1
#
_cell.length_a   1.000
_cell.length_b   1.000
_cell.length_c   1.000
_cell.angle_alpha   90.00
_cell.angle_beta   90.00
_cell.angle_gamma   90.00
#
_symmetry.space_group_name_H-M   'P 1'
#
loop_
_entity.id
_entity.type
_entity.pdbx_description
1 polymer ?
#
loop_
_entity_poly.entity_id
_entity_poly.type
_entity_poly.pdbx_seq_one_letter_code
_entity_poly.pdbx_strand_id
1 'polypeptide(L)'
;MSSSRGSDQSQLMRRITRTQTAGNLGETAFDSEVVPSSLSEIAPILRVANEVESSNPRVAYLCRFYAFEKAHRLDPTSSGRGVRQFKTALLQRLERENDPTLQGRVKKSDAREMQSFYQHYYKKYIQALTNAADKADRAQLTKAYQTANVLFEVLKAVNLTQSIEVDREILEAQDKVAEQTQILVPYNILPLDPDSANQAIMQYPEIQAAVYALRNTRGLPWPNDHKRKKDEDILDWLQEMFGFQKDNVANQREHLILLLANVHIRRFPKPDQQPKLDDHALTEVMKKLFKNYKKWCKYLDRKSSLWLPTIQNLVFVELDIITLECFHWCPGW
;
A
#
# COMPACT_ATOMS: atom_id res chain seq x y z
N MET A 1 34.53 41.90 -52.26
CA MET A 1 33.27 42.61 -52.56
C MET A 1 32.11 41.70 -52.20
N SER A 2 31.16 42.27 -51.50
CA SER A 2 29.97 41.71 -50.87
C SER A 2 29.13 40.85 -51.83
N SER A 3 28.49 39.78 -51.33
CA SER A 3 27.08 39.46 -51.61
C SER A 3 26.56 38.25 -50.83
N SER A 4 25.35 38.45 -50.30
CA SER A 4 24.43 37.59 -49.56
C SER A 4 24.12 36.21 -50.21
N ARG A 5 23.80 35.22 -49.36
CA ARG A 5 22.73 34.22 -49.62
C ARG A 5 22.25 33.61 -48.30
N GLY A 6 20.98 33.87 -47.98
CA GLY A 6 20.21 33.14 -46.97
C GLY A 6 19.50 31.91 -47.56
N SER A 7 18.66 31.29 -46.71
CA SER A 7 17.72 30.15 -46.92
C SER A 7 18.39 28.79 -47.25
N ASP A 8 18.01 27.63 -46.69
CA ASP A 8 16.81 27.23 -45.96
C ASP A 8 17.13 26.05 -45.03
N GLN A 9 16.51 26.05 -43.84
CA GLN A 9 16.47 24.91 -42.93
C GLN A 9 15.66 23.77 -43.55
N SER A 10 16.32 22.63 -43.76
CA SER A 10 15.67 21.35 -44.06
C SER A 10 14.91 20.85 -42.82
N GLN A 11 13.67 21.31 -42.66
CA GLN A 11 12.72 20.64 -41.77
C GLN A 11 12.40 19.25 -42.33
N LEU A 12 13.06 18.24 -41.77
CA LEU A 12 12.63 16.85 -41.84
C LEU A 12 11.19 16.76 -41.32
N MET A 13 10.23 16.69 -42.25
CA MET A 13 8.84 16.38 -41.94
C MET A 13 8.79 15.04 -41.20
N ARG A 14 8.61 15.10 -39.88
CA ARG A 14 8.20 13.94 -39.08
C ARG A 14 6.83 13.53 -39.58
N ARG A 15 6.83 12.45 -40.37
CA ARG A 15 5.64 11.72 -40.80
C ARG A 15 4.76 11.46 -39.58
N ILE A 16 3.64 12.17 -39.52
CA ILE A 16 2.60 11.97 -38.51
C ILE A 16 2.13 10.54 -38.65
N THR A 17 2.45 9.69 -37.68
CA THR A 17 1.91 8.33 -37.60
C THR A 17 0.41 8.46 -37.41
N ARG A 18 -0.30 8.19 -38.51
CA ARG A 18 -1.76 8.16 -38.63
C ARG A 18 -2.36 7.31 -37.51
N THR A 19 -3.31 7.91 -36.79
CA THR A 19 -4.13 7.28 -35.75
C THR A 19 -4.72 5.98 -36.29
N GLN A 20 -4.43 4.86 -35.62
CA GLN A 20 -5.01 3.57 -35.98
C GLN A 20 -6.51 3.58 -35.68
N THR A 21 -7.29 3.45 -36.74
CA THR A 21 -8.74 3.24 -36.75
C THR A 21 -9.09 1.83 -36.29
N ALA A 22 -9.86 1.74 -35.19
CA ALA A 22 -11.00 0.85 -34.90
C ALA A 22 -10.99 -0.67 -35.27
N GLY A 23 -9.90 -1.26 -35.76
CA GLY A 23 -9.92 -2.62 -36.30
C GLY A 23 -8.63 -3.39 -36.04
N ASN A 24 -8.20 -3.48 -34.78
CA ASN A 24 -7.37 -4.56 -34.19
C ASN A 24 -6.95 -4.20 -32.77
N LEU A 25 -7.91 -3.89 -31.91
CA LEU A 25 -7.68 -3.99 -30.46
C LEU A 25 -7.95 -5.46 -30.12
N GLY A 26 -6.92 -6.30 -30.27
CA GLY A 26 -6.95 -7.70 -29.85
C GLY A 26 -7.20 -7.85 -28.35
N GLU A 27 -7.21 -9.08 -27.86
CA GLU A 27 -7.39 -9.45 -26.44
C GLU A 27 -6.47 -8.67 -25.47
N THR A 28 -5.38 -8.09 -25.98
CA THR A 28 -4.39 -7.28 -25.26
C THR A 28 -4.84 -5.85 -24.91
N ALA A 29 -5.94 -5.33 -25.45
CA ALA A 29 -6.42 -3.97 -25.17
C ALA A 29 -7.05 -3.78 -23.77
N PHE A 30 -7.10 -4.85 -22.97
CA PHE A 30 -7.78 -4.91 -21.68
C PHE A 30 -6.89 -5.40 -20.54
N ASP A 31 -5.57 -5.46 -20.77
CA ASP A 31 -4.62 -5.45 -19.67
C ASP A 31 -4.79 -4.16 -18.88
N SER A 32 -4.58 -4.23 -17.56
CA SER A 32 -4.82 -3.11 -16.62
C SER A 32 -4.00 -1.83 -16.94
N GLU A 33 -3.14 -1.88 -17.95
CA GLU A 33 -2.26 -0.82 -18.44
C GLU A 33 -2.91 0.09 -19.51
N VAL A 34 -4.10 -0.22 -20.00
CA VAL A 34 -4.79 0.56 -21.07
C VAL A 34 -5.92 1.45 -20.53
N VAL A 35 -6.10 1.51 -19.21
CA VAL A 35 -7.12 2.34 -18.58
C VAL A 35 -6.75 3.83 -18.71
N PRO A 36 -7.63 4.69 -19.26
CA PRO A 36 -7.40 6.13 -19.30
C PRO A 36 -7.10 6.70 -17.91
N SER A 37 -6.20 7.68 -17.81
CA SER A 37 -5.78 8.25 -16.52
C SER A 37 -6.94 8.84 -15.72
N SER A 38 -7.96 9.39 -16.38
CA SER A 38 -9.18 9.90 -15.76
C SER A 38 -10.09 8.81 -15.19
N LEU A 39 -9.80 7.54 -15.44
CA LEU A 39 -10.54 6.36 -14.98
C LEU A 39 -9.67 5.42 -14.16
N SER A 40 -8.55 5.88 -13.59
CA SER A 40 -7.60 5.03 -12.85
C SER A 40 -8.25 4.19 -11.74
N GLU A 41 -9.34 4.67 -11.14
CA GLU A 41 -10.13 3.98 -10.12
C GLU A 41 -10.74 2.64 -10.58
N ILE A 42 -10.95 2.42 -11.88
CA ILE A 42 -11.52 1.16 -12.39
C ILE A 42 -10.44 0.09 -12.65
N ALA A 43 -9.17 0.47 -12.70
CA ALA A 43 -8.08 -0.44 -13.02
C ALA A 43 -7.97 -1.63 -12.04
N PRO A 44 -8.11 -1.46 -10.71
CA PRO A 44 -8.14 -2.58 -9.78
C PRO A 44 -9.27 -3.58 -10.07
N ILE A 45 -10.45 -3.09 -10.49
CA ILE A 45 -11.62 -3.93 -10.79
C ILE A 45 -11.33 -4.81 -12.01
N LEU A 46 -10.74 -4.25 -13.06
CA LEU A 46 -10.39 -4.99 -14.27
C LEU A 46 -9.25 -5.99 -14.03
N ARG A 47 -8.29 -5.63 -13.17
CA ARG A 47 -7.23 -6.57 -12.75
C ARG A 47 -7.83 -7.79 -12.06
N VAL A 48 -8.72 -7.57 -11.09
CA VAL A 48 -9.43 -8.66 -10.40
C VAL A 48 -10.27 -9.48 -11.37
N ALA A 49 -10.96 -8.84 -12.32
CA ALA A 49 -11.72 -9.56 -13.35
C ALA A 49 -10.85 -10.53 -14.15
N ASN A 50 -9.67 -10.10 -14.59
CA ASN A 50 -8.72 -10.94 -15.32
C ASN A 50 -8.16 -12.07 -14.44
N GLU A 51 -7.89 -11.80 -13.15
CA GLU A 51 -7.39 -12.80 -12.21
C GLU A 51 -8.39 -13.94 -11.95
N VAL A 52 -9.67 -13.62 -11.83
CA VAL A 52 -10.71 -14.59 -11.48
C VAL A 52 -11.33 -15.28 -12.69
N GLU A 53 -11.07 -14.80 -13.91
CA GLU A 53 -11.68 -15.30 -15.16
C GLU A 53 -11.51 -16.80 -15.35
N SER A 54 -10.31 -17.32 -15.12
CA SER A 54 -10.02 -18.75 -15.22
C SER A 54 -10.77 -19.61 -14.18
N SER A 55 -11.10 -19.02 -13.03
CA SER A 55 -11.77 -19.72 -11.93
C SER A 55 -13.29 -19.61 -11.99
N ASN A 56 -13.81 -18.45 -12.38
CA ASN A 56 -15.24 -18.20 -12.57
C ASN A 56 -15.46 -17.11 -13.63
N PRO A 57 -15.72 -17.50 -14.90
CA PRO A 57 -15.95 -16.55 -15.99
C PRO A 57 -17.13 -15.60 -15.76
N ARG A 58 -18.18 -16.06 -15.07
CA ARG A 58 -19.35 -15.21 -14.78
C ARG A 58 -19.01 -14.11 -13.79
N VAL A 59 -18.23 -14.40 -12.75
CA VAL A 59 -17.76 -13.37 -11.79
C VAL A 59 -16.84 -12.36 -12.48
N ALA A 60 -15.95 -12.80 -13.37
CA ALA A 60 -15.10 -11.90 -14.16
C ALA A 60 -15.93 -10.97 -15.05
N TYR A 61 -16.95 -11.51 -15.72
CA TYR A 61 -17.91 -10.73 -16.50
C TYR A 61 -18.61 -9.67 -15.63
N LEU A 62 -19.09 -10.03 -14.44
CA LEU A 62 -19.76 -9.10 -13.52
C LEU A 62 -18.82 -7.99 -13.03
N CYS A 63 -17.55 -8.31 -12.78
CA CYS A 63 -16.54 -7.32 -12.43
C CYS A 63 -16.31 -6.33 -13.59
N ARG A 64 -16.22 -6.81 -14.84
CA ARG A 64 -16.09 -5.95 -16.03
C ARG A 64 -17.33 -5.08 -16.25
N PHE A 65 -18.52 -5.64 -16.03
CA PHE A 65 -19.78 -4.92 -16.13
C PHE A 65 -19.84 -3.78 -15.11
N TYR A 66 -19.50 -4.09 -13.85
CA TYR A 66 -19.41 -3.08 -12.79
C TYR A 66 -18.36 -2.00 -13.10
N ALA A 67 -17.20 -2.38 -13.63
CA ALA A 67 -16.18 -1.43 -14.06
C ALA A 67 -16.68 -0.50 -15.18
N PHE A 68 -17.47 -1.02 -16.12
CA PHE A 68 -18.10 -0.21 -17.18
C PHE A 68 -19.10 0.80 -16.61
N GLU A 69 -19.98 0.38 -15.70
CA GLU A 69 -20.91 1.29 -15.04
C GLU A 69 -20.18 2.37 -14.21
N LYS A 70 -19.14 1.98 -13.46
CA LYS A 70 -18.33 2.91 -12.67
C LYS A 70 -17.62 3.91 -13.59
N ALA A 71 -17.07 3.46 -14.72
CA ALA A 71 -16.51 4.35 -15.72
C ALA A 71 -17.55 5.33 -16.30
N HIS A 72 -18.79 4.89 -16.50
CA HIS A 72 -19.88 5.75 -16.94
C HIS A 72 -20.22 6.83 -15.89
N ARG A 73 -20.25 6.47 -14.60
CA ARG A 73 -20.47 7.43 -13.51
C ARG A 73 -19.34 8.46 -13.38
N LEU A 74 -18.08 8.03 -13.58
CA LEU A 74 -16.90 8.90 -13.47
C LEU A 74 -16.78 9.91 -14.62
N ASP A 75 -17.17 9.56 -15.84
CA ASP A 75 -17.15 10.46 -17.01
C ASP A 75 -18.38 10.26 -17.90
N PRO A 76 -19.57 10.76 -17.52
CA PRO A 76 -20.81 10.49 -18.26
C PRO A 76 -20.76 10.96 -19.72
N THR A 77 -20.05 12.04 -20.00
CA THR A 77 -19.94 12.63 -21.35
C THR A 77 -18.84 11.99 -22.20
N SER A 78 -18.02 11.11 -21.62
CA SER A 78 -16.86 10.47 -22.28
C SER A 78 -15.88 11.49 -22.88
N SER A 79 -15.67 12.59 -22.15
CA SER A 79 -14.87 13.74 -22.57
C SER A 79 -13.37 13.55 -22.34
N GLY A 80 -12.98 12.63 -21.45
CA GLY A 80 -11.60 12.32 -21.17
C GLY A 80 -10.88 11.71 -22.37
N ARG A 81 -9.58 12.01 -22.50
CA ARG A 81 -8.72 11.43 -23.55
C ARG A 81 -8.77 9.91 -23.47
N GLY A 82 -9.14 9.24 -24.56
CA GLY A 82 -9.20 7.77 -24.61
C GLY A 82 -10.47 7.15 -24.03
N VAL A 83 -11.28 7.89 -23.28
CA VAL A 83 -12.42 7.34 -22.51
C VAL A 83 -13.48 6.75 -23.42
N ARG A 84 -13.85 7.46 -24.49
CA ARG A 84 -14.86 6.95 -25.43
C ARG A 84 -14.41 5.66 -26.10
N GLN A 85 -13.16 5.60 -26.59
CA GLN A 85 -12.64 4.38 -27.22
C GLN A 85 -12.62 3.22 -26.21
N PHE A 86 -12.15 3.48 -24.99
CA PHE A 86 -12.10 2.51 -23.92
C PHE A 86 -13.50 1.95 -23.57
N LYS A 87 -14.49 2.82 -23.34
CA LYS A 87 -15.86 2.41 -23.03
C LYS A 87 -16.49 1.60 -24.16
N THR A 88 -16.32 2.04 -25.41
CA THR A 88 -16.83 1.30 -26.57
C THR A 88 -16.22 -0.10 -26.65
N ALA A 89 -14.89 -0.22 -26.46
CA ALA A 89 -14.21 -1.51 -26.50
C ALA A 89 -14.66 -2.43 -25.35
N LEU A 90 -14.82 -1.89 -24.14
CA LEU A 90 -15.29 -2.64 -22.98
C LEU A 90 -16.74 -3.12 -23.17
N LEU A 91 -17.61 -2.28 -23.73
CA LEU A 91 -18.99 -2.66 -24.04
C LEU A 91 -19.05 -3.80 -25.05
N GLN A 92 -18.29 -3.72 -26.16
CA GLN A 92 -18.24 -4.79 -27.16
C GLN A 92 -17.75 -6.12 -26.58
N ARG A 93 -16.82 -6.08 -25.62
CA ARG A 93 -16.36 -7.27 -24.91
C ARG A 93 -17.47 -7.85 -24.01
N LEU A 94 -18.19 -6.99 -23.28
CA LEU A 94 -19.32 -7.41 -22.46
C LEU A 94 -20.43 -8.06 -23.30
N GLU A 95 -20.76 -7.48 -24.46
CA GLU A 95 -21.75 -8.07 -25.37
C GLU A 95 -21.33 -9.48 -25.83
N ARG A 96 -20.05 -9.69 -26.14
CA ARG A 96 -19.51 -10.99 -26.57
C ARG A 96 -19.49 -12.02 -25.43
N GLU A 97 -19.15 -11.60 -24.22
CA GLU A 97 -18.96 -12.50 -23.06
C GLU A 97 -20.25 -12.80 -22.31
N ASN A 98 -21.31 -12.02 -22.47
CA ASN A 98 -22.52 -12.15 -21.65
C ASN A 98 -23.16 -13.54 -21.76
N ASP A 99 -23.54 -13.97 -22.96
CA ASP A 99 -24.30 -15.21 -23.14
C ASP A 99 -23.50 -16.46 -22.77
N PRO A 100 -22.23 -16.62 -23.20
CA PRO A 100 -21.42 -17.77 -22.81
C PRO A 100 -21.21 -17.86 -21.30
N THR A 101 -20.93 -16.73 -20.63
CA THR A 101 -20.71 -16.73 -19.18
C THR A 101 -22.01 -16.95 -18.41
N LEU A 102 -23.15 -16.47 -18.93
CA LEU A 102 -24.45 -16.69 -18.33
C LEU A 102 -24.89 -18.15 -18.45
N GLN A 103 -24.63 -18.81 -19.58
CA GLN A 103 -24.88 -20.24 -19.75
C GLN A 103 -24.03 -21.10 -18.80
N GLY A 104 -22.79 -20.68 -18.54
CA GLY A 104 -21.89 -21.32 -17.59
C GLY A 104 -22.16 -21.00 -16.11
N ARG A 105 -23.16 -20.16 -15.80
CA ARG A 105 -23.46 -19.75 -14.41
C ARG A 105 -24.01 -20.93 -13.61
N VAL A 106 -23.46 -21.15 -12.41
CA VAL A 106 -23.82 -22.28 -11.54
C VAL A 106 -25.01 -21.94 -10.64
N LYS A 107 -25.11 -20.69 -10.18
CA LYS A 107 -26.15 -20.24 -9.26
C LYS A 107 -27.36 -19.66 -10.00
N LYS A 108 -28.47 -19.57 -9.27
CA LYS A 108 -29.76 -19.10 -9.79
C LYS A 108 -29.76 -17.65 -10.22
N SER A 109 -28.88 -16.82 -9.66
CA SER A 109 -28.74 -15.41 -9.99
C SER A 109 -27.28 -14.98 -9.88
N ASP A 110 -26.95 -13.83 -10.47
CA ASP A 110 -25.61 -13.25 -10.41
C ASP A 110 -25.23 -12.84 -8.98
N ALA A 111 -26.18 -12.33 -8.19
CA ALA A 111 -25.95 -12.04 -6.78
C ALA A 111 -25.56 -13.30 -5.99
N ARG A 112 -26.24 -14.43 -6.23
CA ARG A 112 -25.90 -15.70 -5.57
C ARG A 112 -24.58 -16.29 -6.09
N GLU A 113 -24.25 -16.07 -7.35
CA GLU A 113 -22.94 -16.43 -7.92
C GLU A 113 -21.81 -15.64 -7.24
N MET A 114 -21.94 -14.31 -7.15
CA MET A 114 -21.00 -13.42 -6.47
C MET A 114 -20.82 -13.79 -5.00
N GLN A 115 -21.91 -14.00 -4.26
CA GLN A 115 -21.87 -14.39 -2.85
C GLN A 115 -21.15 -15.72 -2.65
N SER A 116 -21.50 -16.75 -3.44
CA SER A 116 -20.86 -18.06 -3.37
C SER A 116 -19.37 -18.00 -3.72
N PHE A 117 -18.99 -17.18 -4.71
CA PHE A 117 -17.60 -17.03 -5.10
C PHE A 117 -16.80 -16.27 -4.05
N TYR A 118 -17.35 -15.21 -3.46
CA TYR A 118 -16.70 -14.47 -2.39
C TYR A 118 -16.41 -15.36 -1.17
N GLN A 119 -17.39 -16.16 -0.73
CA GLN A 119 -17.19 -17.11 0.37
C GLN A 119 -16.11 -18.15 0.04
N HIS A 120 -16.10 -18.67 -1.20
CA HIS A 120 -15.07 -19.60 -1.65
C HIS A 120 -13.68 -18.94 -1.64
N TYR A 121 -13.58 -17.72 -2.19
CA TYR A 121 -12.35 -16.94 -2.24
C TYR A 121 -11.80 -16.68 -0.83
N TYR A 122 -12.66 -16.23 0.09
CA TYR A 122 -12.29 -15.96 1.47
C TYR A 122 -11.73 -17.21 2.17
N LYS A 123 -12.41 -18.37 2.04
CA LYS A 123 -11.93 -19.63 2.62
C LYS A 123 -10.60 -20.09 2.01
N LYS A 124 -10.50 -20.04 0.67
CA LYS A 124 -9.37 -20.60 -0.08
C LYS A 124 -8.11 -19.75 0.01
N TYR A 125 -8.23 -18.43 -0.01
CA TYR A 125 -7.08 -17.53 -0.05
C TYR A 125 -6.85 -16.85 1.29
N ILE A 126 -7.88 -16.26 1.90
CA ILE A 126 -7.68 -15.47 3.13
C ILE A 126 -7.51 -16.36 4.35
N GLN A 127 -8.47 -17.25 4.64
CA GLN A 127 -8.38 -18.13 5.80
C GLN A 127 -7.19 -19.09 5.69
N ALA A 128 -6.96 -19.67 4.52
CA ALA A 128 -5.84 -20.59 4.30
C ALA A 128 -4.48 -19.90 4.49
N LEU A 129 -4.28 -18.70 3.94
CA LEU A 129 -3.03 -17.95 4.12
C LEU A 129 -2.86 -17.48 5.57
N THR A 130 -3.93 -17.01 6.22
CA THR A 130 -3.88 -16.59 7.63
C THR A 130 -3.49 -17.74 8.55
N ASN A 131 -4.02 -18.94 8.31
CA ASN A 131 -3.73 -20.12 9.12
C ASN A 131 -2.34 -20.71 8.85
N ALA A 132 -1.72 -20.42 7.71
CA ALA A 132 -0.41 -20.92 7.32
C ALA A 132 0.75 -20.11 7.94
N ALA A 133 0.60 -19.69 9.20
CA ALA A 133 1.32 -18.62 9.91
C ALA A 133 2.86 -18.57 9.76
N ASP A 134 3.54 -19.67 9.43
CA ASP A 134 5.00 -19.71 9.24
C ASP A 134 5.46 -19.46 7.78
N LYS A 135 4.53 -19.43 6.81
CA LYS A 135 4.81 -19.36 5.36
C LYS A 135 3.90 -18.43 4.57
N ALA A 136 3.00 -17.71 5.23
CA ALA A 136 2.14 -16.76 4.53
C ALA A 136 3.00 -15.66 3.91
N ASP A 137 3.17 -15.71 2.59
CA ASP A 137 3.80 -14.64 1.83
C ASP A 137 2.93 -13.39 2.06
N ARG A 138 3.44 -12.44 2.86
CA ARG A 138 2.73 -11.20 3.22
C ARG A 138 2.26 -10.46 1.97
N ALA A 139 2.98 -10.56 0.86
CA ALA A 139 2.57 -9.99 -0.42
C ALA A 139 1.35 -10.72 -1.00
N GLN A 140 1.29 -12.05 -0.90
CA GLN A 140 0.11 -12.83 -1.31
C GLN A 140 -1.11 -12.51 -0.45
N LEU A 141 -0.92 -12.38 0.88
CA LEU A 141 -2.03 -12.02 1.77
C LEU A 141 -2.54 -10.59 1.50
N THR A 142 -1.63 -9.64 1.30
CA THR A 142 -1.96 -8.26 0.89
C THR A 142 -2.77 -8.27 -0.41
N LYS A 143 -2.29 -9.00 -1.41
CA LYS A 143 -2.99 -9.16 -2.69
C LYS A 143 -4.37 -9.77 -2.47
N ALA A 144 -4.49 -10.81 -1.65
CA ALA A 144 -5.77 -11.46 -1.37
C ALA A 144 -6.79 -10.51 -0.73
N TYR A 145 -6.35 -9.67 0.21
CA TYR A 145 -7.21 -8.63 0.79
C TYR A 145 -7.65 -7.58 -0.24
N GLN A 146 -6.73 -7.11 -1.09
CA GLN A 146 -7.07 -6.18 -2.17
C GLN A 146 -8.13 -6.76 -3.12
N THR A 147 -7.93 -8.00 -3.56
CA THR A 147 -8.89 -8.70 -4.42
C THR A 147 -10.23 -8.91 -3.72
N ALA A 148 -10.24 -9.30 -2.44
CA ALA A 148 -11.48 -9.47 -1.68
C ALA A 148 -12.27 -8.15 -1.54
N ASN A 149 -11.60 -7.03 -1.26
CA ASN A 149 -12.27 -5.72 -1.18
C ASN A 149 -12.96 -5.34 -2.48
N VAL A 150 -12.29 -5.56 -3.63
CA VAL A 150 -12.88 -5.33 -4.95
C VAL A 150 -14.05 -6.27 -5.22
N LEU A 151 -13.90 -7.56 -4.92
CA LEU A 151 -14.98 -8.54 -5.09
C LEU A 151 -16.21 -8.18 -4.24
N PHE A 152 -16.00 -7.69 -3.01
CA PHE A 152 -17.09 -7.24 -2.15
C PHE A 152 -17.79 -5.98 -2.67
N GLU A 153 -17.03 -5.03 -3.23
CA GLU A 153 -17.60 -3.84 -3.89
C GLU A 153 -18.55 -4.25 -5.03
N VAL A 154 -18.08 -5.15 -5.92
CA VAL A 154 -18.89 -5.67 -7.03
C VAL A 154 -20.09 -6.46 -6.51
N LEU A 155 -19.90 -7.32 -5.50
CA LEU A 155 -20.95 -8.12 -4.89
C LEU A 155 -22.07 -7.22 -4.37
N LYS A 156 -21.73 -6.17 -3.61
CA LYS A 156 -22.72 -5.21 -3.09
C LYS A 156 -23.53 -4.56 -4.21
N ALA A 157 -22.87 -4.15 -5.30
CA ALA A 157 -23.55 -3.53 -6.44
C ALA A 157 -24.52 -4.51 -7.12
N VAL A 158 -24.09 -5.75 -7.40
CA VAL A 158 -24.93 -6.78 -8.03
C VAL A 158 -26.12 -7.15 -7.15
N ASN A 159 -25.89 -7.32 -5.85
CA ASN A 159 -26.92 -7.61 -4.86
C ASN A 159 -27.98 -6.51 -4.79
N LEU A 160 -27.55 -5.24 -4.76
CA LEU A 160 -28.45 -4.10 -4.77
C LEU A 160 -29.32 -4.07 -6.03
N THR A 161 -28.72 -4.25 -7.22
CA THR A 161 -29.44 -4.27 -8.49
C THR A 161 -30.48 -5.40 -8.56
N GLN A 162 -30.20 -6.55 -7.95
CA GLN A 162 -31.12 -7.70 -7.94
C GLN A 162 -32.06 -7.74 -6.72
N SER A 163 -32.00 -6.74 -5.83
CA SER A 163 -32.78 -6.70 -4.58
C SER A 163 -32.61 -7.98 -3.73
N ILE A 164 -31.37 -8.48 -3.65
CA ILE A 164 -31.01 -9.66 -2.86
C ILE A 164 -30.10 -9.21 -1.71
N GLU A 165 -30.49 -9.51 -0.48
CA GLU A 165 -29.66 -9.22 0.70
C GLU A 165 -28.33 -9.99 0.67
N VAL A 166 -27.29 -9.35 1.24
CA VAL A 166 -25.98 -9.98 1.41
C VAL A 166 -26.04 -10.87 2.65
N ASP A 167 -25.64 -12.13 2.51
CA ASP A 167 -25.62 -13.07 3.62
C ASP A 167 -24.73 -12.54 4.77
N ARG A 168 -25.22 -12.66 6.01
CA ARG A 168 -24.55 -12.10 7.20
C ARG A 168 -23.09 -12.56 7.35
N GLU A 169 -22.81 -13.82 7.05
CA GLU A 169 -21.45 -14.38 7.10
C GLU A 169 -20.46 -13.63 6.17
N ILE A 170 -20.95 -13.11 5.04
CA ILE A 170 -20.13 -12.34 4.09
C ILE A 170 -19.81 -10.96 4.66
N LEU A 171 -20.77 -10.33 5.35
CA LEU A 171 -20.54 -9.05 6.03
C LEU A 171 -19.49 -9.21 7.14
N GLU A 172 -19.63 -10.23 7.98
CA GLU A 172 -18.67 -10.52 9.05
C GLU A 172 -17.27 -10.88 8.50
N ALA A 173 -17.20 -11.59 7.38
CA ALA A 173 -15.93 -11.86 6.69
C ALA A 173 -15.31 -10.57 6.16
N GLN A 174 -16.11 -9.69 5.54
CA GLN A 174 -15.62 -8.42 5.03
C GLN A 174 -15.14 -7.48 6.13
N ASP A 175 -15.80 -7.44 7.28
CA ASP A 175 -15.37 -6.63 8.41
C ASP A 175 -13.97 -7.05 8.88
N LYS A 176 -13.70 -8.37 8.93
CA LYS A 176 -12.36 -8.91 9.20
C LYS A 176 -11.35 -8.54 8.12
N VAL A 177 -11.73 -8.61 6.84
CA VAL A 177 -10.85 -8.16 5.73
C VAL A 177 -10.51 -6.69 5.88
N ALA A 178 -11.49 -5.84 6.19
CA ALA A 178 -11.29 -4.41 6.33
C ALA A 178 -10.35 -4.07 7.50
N GLU A 179 -10.53 -4.72 8.66
CA GLU A 179 -9.66 -4.58 9.82
C GLU A 179 -8.22 -5.02 9.50
N GLN A 180 -8.06 -6.20 8.91
CA GLN A 180 -6.74 -6.76 8.58
C GLN A 180 -6.02 -6.00 7.46
N THR A 181 -6.76 -5.46 6.48
CA THR A 181 -6.18 -4.60 5.43
C THR A 181 -5.53 -3.34 6.03
N GLN A 182 -6.08 -2.78 7.11
CA GLN A 182 -5.50 -1.61 7.77
C GLN A 182 -4.22 -1.93 8.57
N ILE A 183 -4.06 -3.20 8.95
CA ILE A 183 -2.90 -3.68 9.71
C ILE A 183 -1.76 -4.05 8.76
N LEU A 184 -2.10 -4.65 7.61
CA LEU A 184 -1.14 -5.18 6.65
C LEU A 184 -0.61 -4.09 5.70
N VAL A 185 0.38 -3.31 6.17
CA VAL A 185 1.02 -2.27 5.34
C VAL A 185 1.96 -2.92 4.30
N PRO A 186 1.79 -2.68 2.98
CA PRO A 186 2.54 -3.37 1.92
C PRO A 186 4.03 -3.05 1.82
N TYR A 187 4.45 -1.90 2.33
CA TYR A 187 5.80 -1.35 2.10
C TYR A 187 6.76 -1.55 3.27
N ASN A 188 6.27 -2.15 4.35
CA ASN A 188 7.03 -2.40 5.56
C ASN A 188 7.63 -3.80 5.52
N ILE A 189 8.96 -3.87 5.56
CA ILE A 189 9.76 -5.10 5.68
C ILE A 189 9.52 -5.74 7.05
N LEU A 190 9.38 -4.92 8.10
CA LEU A 190 9.18 -5.40 9.46
C LEU A 190 7.68 -5.47 9.76
N PRO A 191 7.14 -6.67 10.04
CA PRO A 191 5.73 -6.84 10.33
C PRO A 191 5.51 -6.57 11.82
N LEU A 192 5.45 -5.28 12.18
CA LEU A 192 5.35 -4.82 13.57
C LEU A 192 3.94 -4.96 14.15
N ASP A 193 3.00 -5.53 13.39
CA ASP A 193 1.66 -5.84 13.86
C ASP A 193 1.64 -7.01 14.87
N PRO A 194 0.69 -7.03 15.82
CA PRO A 194 0.64 -8.05 16.87
C PRO A 194 0.59 -9.49 16.35
N ASP A 195 -0.09 -9.70 15.22
CA ASP A 195 -0.31 -11.03 14.62
C ASP A 195 0.96 -11.57 13.93
N SER A 196 1.97 -10.72 13.72
CA SER A 196 3.20 -11.05 13.02
C SER A 196 4.44 -11.17 13.90
N ALA A 197 4.29 -11.11 15.22
CA ALA A 197 5.41 -11.23 16.17
C ALA A 197 6.23 -12.52 15.99
N ASN A 198 5.63 -13.58 15.46
CA ASN A 198 6.27 -14.89 15.26
C ASN A 198 7.00 -15.03 13.92
N GLN A 199 6.92 -14.05 13.02
CA GLN A 199 7.60 -14.14 11.71
C GLN A 199 9.12 -14.24 11.89
N ALA A 200 9.78 -15.00 11.01
CA ALA A 200 11.21 -15.31 11.13
C ALA A 200 12.11 -14.07 11.26
N ILE A 201 11.77 -12.97 10.56
CA ILE A 201 12.51 -11.71 10.66
C ILE A 201 12.40 -11.04 12.04
N MET A 202 11.30 -11.27 12.76
CA MET A 202 11.09 -10.77 14.12
C MET A 202 11.80 -11.63 15.18
N GLN A 203 12.30 -12.81 14.80
CA GLN A 203 13.07 -13.69 15.68
C GLN A 203 14.56 -13.34 15.76
N TYR A 204 15.05 -12.42 14.91
CA TYR A 204 16.43 -11.96 14.98
C TYR A 204 16.68 -11.18 16.28
N PRO A 205 17.66 -11.57 17.12
CA PRO A 205 17.92 -10.94 18.41
C PRO A 205 18.17 -9.42 18.32
N GLU A 206 18.85 -8.97 17.26
CA GLU A 206 19.14 -7.56 17.00
C GLU A 206 17.88 -6.74 16.65
N ILE A 207 16.90 -7.36 15.99
CA ILE A 207 15.60 -6.73 15.70
C ILE A 207 14.81 -6.63 17.01
N GLN A 208 14.76 -7.70 17.80
CA GLN A 208 14.08 -7.71 19.11
C GLN A 208 14.68 -6.68 20.06
N ALA A 209 16.01 -6.59 20.13
CA ALA A 209 16.74 -5.62 20.93
C ALA A 209 16.39 -4.17 20.54
N ALA A 210 16.35 -3.87 19.25
CA ALA A 210 15.98 -2.54 18.75
C ALA A 210 14.51 -2.20 19.02
N VAL A 211 13.57 -3.13 18.79
CA VAL A 211 12.14 -2.95 19.10
C VAL A 211 11.94 -2.72 20.60
N TYR A 212 12.56 -3.54 21.45
CA TYR A 212 12.48 -3.40 22.90
C TYR A 212 13.05 -2.07 23.39
N ALA A 213 14.16 -1.62 22.78
CA ALA A 213 14.73 -0.31 23.05
C ALA A 213 13.70 0.80 22.77
N LEU A 214 13.09 0.84 21.59
CA LEU A 214 12.11 1.89 21.25
C LEU A 214 10.87 1.90 22.16
N ARG A 215 10.45 0.72 22.67
CA ARG A 215 9.33 0.59 23.61
C ARG A 215 9.64 1.10 25.02
N ASN A 216 10.89 1.47 25.32
CA ASN A 216 11.25 2.06 26.60
C ASN A 216 10.81 3.54 26.69
N THR A 217 9.51 3.75 26.91
CA THR A 217 8.88 5.07 27.04
C THR A 217 8.80 5.57 28.48
N ARG A 218 9.65 5.05 29.38
CA ARG A 218 9.67 5.44 30.80
C ARG A 218 10.13 6.89 30.93
N GLY A 219 9.35 7.69 31.65
CA GLY A 219 9.66 9.10 31.90
C GLY A 219 9.23 10.08 30.81
N LEU A 220 8.61 9.60 29.72
CA LEU A 220 8.04 10.49 28.70
C LEU A 220 6.73 11.14 29.20
N PRO A 221 6.52 12.45 28.96
CA PRO A 221 5.28 13.14 29.33
C PRO A 221 4.19 12.88 28.28
N TRP A 222 3.27 11.96 28.56
CA TRP A 222 2.11 11.70 27.69
C TRP A 222 0.98 12.69 27.96
N PRO A 223 0.11 12.99 26.98
CA PRO A 223 -1.11 13.76 27.23
C PRO A 223 -2.00 13.09 28.27
N ASN A 224 -2.68 13.89 29.09
CA ASN A 224 -3.48 13.41 30.22
C ASN A 224 -4.59 12.42 29.81
N ASP A 225 -5.15 12.57 28.62
CA ASP A 225 -6.24 11.74 28.10
C ASP A 225 -5.76 10.53 27.27
N HIS A 226 -4.44 10.35 27.14
CA HIS A 226 -3.87 9.28 26.32
C HIS A 226 -4.05 7.90 26.96
N LYS A 227 -4.75 7.01 26.27
CA LYS A 227 -4.91 5.61 26.68
C LYS A 227 -3.75 4.78 26.16
N ARG A 228 -2.76 4.56 27.04
CA ARG A 228 -1.56 3.78 26.69
C ARG A 228 -1.90 2.37 26.18
N LYS A 229 -1.37 2.04 25.01
CA LYS A 229 -1.39 0.67 24.46
C LYS A 229 -0.14 -0.09 24.88
N LYS A 230 -0.22 -1.42 24.93
CA LYS A 230 0.88 -2.29 25.38
C LYS A 230 2.12 -2.21 24.48
N ASP A 231 1.92 -1.98 23.20
CA ASP A 231 2.96 -2.00 22.17
C ASP A 231 3.40 -0.59 21.72
N GLU A 232 2.99 0.46 22.45
CA GLU A 232 3.38 1.84 22.13
C GLU A 232 4.86 2.09 22.40
N ASP A 233 5.50 2.75 21.43
CA ASP A 233 6.90 3.13 21.48
C ASP A 233 7.10 4.64 21.46
N ILE A 234 8.37 5.07 21.51
CA ILE A 234 8.73 6.48 21.47
C ILE A 234 8.21 7.20 20.22
N LEU A 235 8.01 6.51 19.09
CA LEU A 235 7.50 7.14 17.88
C LEU A 235 5.98 7.34 17.93
N ASP A 236 5.25 6.48 18.65
CA ASP A 236 3.84 6.75 18.96
C ASP A 236 3.71 7.97 19.87
N TRP A 237 4.63 8.12 20.84
CA TRP A 237 4.68 9.32 21.67
C TRP A 237 4.94 10.58 20.84
N LEU A 238 5.93 10.55 19.96
CA LEU A 238 6.21 11.66 19.04
C LEU A 238 5.02 11.95 18.12
N GLN A 239 4.33 10.91 17.65
CA GLN A 239 3.14 11.07 16.84
C GLN A 239 2.06 11.86 17.59
N GLU A 240 1.79 11.49 18.83
CA GLU A 240 0.77 12.11 19.66
C GLU A 240 1.13 13.56 20.03
N MET A 241 2.40 13.81 20.38
CA MET A 241 2.86 15.14 20.80
C MET A 241 2.93 16.16 19.67
N PHE A 242 3.25 15.71 18.45
CA PHE A 242 3.55 16.60 17.33
C PHE A 242 2.59 16.44 16.14
N GLY A 243 1.62 15.53 16.22
CA GLY A 243 0.59 15.36 15.19
C GLY A 243 1.11 14.74 13.90
N PHE A 244 2.13 13.89 13.98
CA PHE A 244 2.74 13.29 12.79
C PHE A 244 1.78 12.34 12.04
N GLN A 245 1.89 12.31 10.72
CA GLN A 245 1.11 11.38 9.89
C GLN A 245 1.50 9.92 10.22
N LYS A 246 0.49 9.05 10.37
CA LYS A 246 0.65 7.64 10.78
C LYS A 246 1.65 6.88 9.91
N ASP A 247 1.54 7.03 8.59
CA ASP A 247 2.39 6.28 7.66
C ASP A 247 3.85 6.75 7.70
N ASN A 248 4.09 8.04 7.94
CA ASN A 248 5.46 8.56 8.13
C ASN A 248 6.07 7.99 9.41
N VAL A 249 5.31 7.93 10.49
CA VAL A 249 5.74 7.33 11.76
C VAL A 249 6.08 5.85 11.57
N ALA A 250 5.20 5.10 10.91
CA ALA A 250 5.41 3.68 10.63
C ALA A 250 6.67 3.43 9.77
N ASN A 251 6.89 4.24 8.73
CA ASN A 251 8.08 4.16 7.88
C ASN A 251 9.37 4.47 8.65
N GLN A 252 9.35 5.53 9.47
CA GLN A 252 10.52 5.92 10.25
C GLN A 252 10.84 4.91 11.36
N ARG A 253 9.81 4.29 11.95
CA ARG A 253 9.96 3.21 12.94
C ARG A 253 10.75 2.06 12.36
N GLU A 254 10.32 1.55 11.20
CA GLU A 254 11.01 0.46 10.54
C GLU A 254 12.46 0.83 10.19
N HIS A 255 12.66 1.99 9.57
CA HIS A 255 13.99 2.44 9.19
C HIS A 255 14.94 2.54 10.39
N LEU A 256 14.47 3.06 11.52
CA LEU A 256 15.25 3.17 12.74
C LEU A 256 15.59 1.80 13.34
N ILE A 257 14.62 0.87 13.39
CA ILE A 257 14.85 -0.50 13.87
C ILE A 257 15.92 -1.19 13.01
N LEU A 258 15.78 -1.13 11.68
CA LEU A 258 16.74 -1.75 10.77
C LEU A 258 18.14 -1.13 10.89
N LEU A 259 18.23 0.19 11.05
CA LEU A 259 19.51 0.88 11.23
C LEU A 259 20.20 0.47 12.54
N LEU A 260 19.45 0.43 13.64
CA LEU A 260 19.95 -0.01 14.95
C LEU A 260 20.42 -1.46 14.90
N ALA A 261 19.58 -2.36 14.38
CA ALA A 261 19.92 -3.78 14.23
C ALA A 261 21.16 -3.99 13.35
N ASN A 262 21.29 -3.25 12.23
CA ASN A 262 22.44 -3.34 11.33
C ASN A 262 23.75 -2.91 11.99
N VAL A 263 23.73 -1.84 12.78
CA VAL A 263 24.93 -1.40 13.52
C VAL A 263 25.25 -2.37 14.64
N HIS A 264 24.22 -2.89 15.33
CA HIS A 264 24.36 -3.86 16.41
C HIS A 264 25.07 -5.15 15.95
N ILE A 265 24.58 -5.79 14.89
CA ILE A 265 25.15 -7.04 14.37
C ILE A 265 26.60 -6.88 13.87
N ARG A 266 26.93 -5.72 13.28
CA ARG A 266 28.31 -5.43 12.81
C ARG A 266 29.30 -5.29 13.96
N ARG A 267 28.85 -4.82 15.12
CA ARG A 267 29.70 -4.63 16.30
C ARG A 267 29.76 -5.88 17.16
N PHE A 268 28.68 -6.64 17.24
CA PHE A 268 28.56 -7.83 18.08
C PHE A 268 28.02 -9.01 17.26
N PRO A 269 28.88 -9.71 16.51
CA PRO A 269 28.47 -10.83 15.66
C PRO A 269 28.12 -12.11 16.43
N LYS A 270 28.17 -12.09 17.78
CA LYS A 270 27.85 -13.24 18.64
C LYS A 270 26.43 -13.07 19.19
N PRO A 271 25.42 -13.76 18.61
CA PRO A 271 24.01 -13.59 19.00
C PRO A 271 23.67 -14.21 20.37
N ASP A 272 24.51 -15.12 20.87
CA ASP A 272 24.18 -15.96 22.04
C ASP A 272 24.12 -15.22 23.39
N GLN A 273 24.45 -13.92 23.43
CA GLN A 273 24.70 -13.25 24.71
C GLN A 273 23.74 -12.14 25.13
N GLN A 274 22.97 -11.46 24.28
CA GLN A 274 22.17 -10.33 24.79
C GLN A 274 20.84 -10.06 24.05
N PRO A 275 19.71 -9.96 24.77
CA PRO A 275 18.45 -9.41 24.26
C PRO A 275 18.40 -7.87 24.33
N LYS A 276 19.50 -7.21 24.74
CA LYS A 276 19.57 -5.76 24.93
C LYS A 276 20.41 -5.13 23.82
N LEU A 277 19.93 -3.99 23.31
CA LEU A 277 20.69 -3.17 22.37
C LEU A 277 21.93 -2.60 23.06
N ASP A 278 23.09 -2.80 22.44
CA ASP A 278 24.36 -2.24 22.92
C ASP A 278 24.41 -0.70 22.87
N ASP A 279 24.89 -0.09 23.96
CA ASP A 279 24.91 1.37 24.14
C ASP A 279 25.88 2.06 23.15
N HIS A 280 26.94 1.37 22.70
CA HIS A 280 27.83 1.90 21.66
C HIS A 280 27.19 1.87 20.27
N ALA A 281 26.41 0.83 19.95
CA ALA A 281 25.65 0.76 18.70
C ALA A 281 24.65 1.92 18.59
N LEU A 282 23.92 2.19 19.68
CA LEU A 282 23.06 3.36 19.80
C LEU A 282 23.83 4.67 19.61
N THR A 283 24.95 4.84 20.33
CA THR A 283 25.79 6.05 20.25
C THR A 283 26.27 6.32 18.82
N GLU A 284 26.65 5.27 18.09
CA GLU A 284 27.06 5.37 16.69
C GLU A 284 25.93 5.84 15.78
N VAL A 285 24.73 5.27 15.95
CA VAL A 285 23.53 5.67 15.19
C VAL A 285 23.18 7.12 15.48
N MET A 286 23.11 7.52 16.75
CA MET A 286 22.87 8.90 17.14
C MET A 286 23.90 9.87 16.55
N LYS A 287 25.20 9.54 16.63
CA LYS A 287 26.27 10.37 16.04
C LYS A 287 26.07 10.56 14.54
N LYS A 288 25.69 9.51 13.81
CA LYS A 288 25.41 9.60 12.36
C LYS A 288 24.20 10.49 12.09
N LEU A 289 23.11 10.30 12.82
CA LEU A 289 21.89 11.08 12.65
C LEU A 289 22.10 12.56 12.97
N PHE A 290 22.75 12.89 14.09
CA PHE A 290 23.09 14.27 14.44
C PHE A 290 24.07 14.91 13.45
N LYS A 291 25.02 14.15 12.91
CA LYS A 291 25.91 14.65 11.86
C LYS A 291 25.14 15.00 10.59
N ASN A 292 24.15 14.19 10.22
CA ASN A 292 23.30 14.44 9.05
C ASN A 292 22.41 15.67 9.27
N TYR A 293 21.75 15.77 10.43
CA TYR A 293 20.98 16.95 10.85
C TYR A 293 21.82 18.24 10.76
N LYS A 294 23.01 18.24 11.38
CA LYS A 294 23.91 19.43 11.35
C LYS A 294 24.30 19.84 9.93
N LYS A 295 24.51 18.86 9.03
CA LYS A 295 24.79 19.14 7.61
C LYS A 295 23.57 19.74 6.90
N TRP A 296 22.38 19.26 7.20
CA TRP A 296 21.13 19.74 6.61
C TRP A 296 20.79 21.15 7.08
N CYS A 297 20.87 21.43 8.39
CA CYS A 297 20.80 22.78 8.95
C CYS A 297 21.75 23.74 8.22
N LYS A 298 23.02 23.33 8.04
CA LYS A 298 24.01 24.12 7.30
C LYS A 298 23.62 24.36 5.84
N TYR A 299 23.05 23.34 5.17
CA TYR A 299 22.59 23.45 3.79
C TYR A 299 21.44 24.45 3.64
N LEU A 300 20.52 24.49 4.61
CA LEU A 300 19.38 25.44 4.62
C LEU A 300 19.69 26.80 5.28
N ASP A 301 20.95 27.05 5.63
CA ASP A 301 21.39 28.25 6.36
C ASP A 301 20.61 28.50 7.68
N ARG A 302 20.32 27.40 8.41
CA ARG A 302 19.64 27.43 9.71
C ARG A 302 20.59 27.05 10.84
N LYS A 303 20.40 27.66 12.01
CA LYS A 303 21.10 27.27 13.24
C LYS A 303 20.57 25.93 13.73
N SER A 304 21.47 25.01 14.08
CA SER A 304 21.08 23.74 14.69
C SER A 304 20.42 23.99 16.05
N SER A 305 19.24 23.42 16.27
CA SER A 305 18.54 23.51 17.57
C SER A 305 18.88 22.36 18.52
N LEU A 306 19.95 21.60 18.22
CA LEU A 306 20.40 20.48 19.04
C LEU A 306 20.81 20.94 20.44
N TRP A 307 20.06 20.48 21.44
CA TRP A 307 20.43 20.59 22.85
C TRP A 307 20.58 19.18 23.43
N LEU A 308 21.78 18.86 23.94
CA LEU A 308 22.12 17.55 24.50
C LEU A 308 22.29 17.71 26.03
N PRO A 309 21.31 17.30 26.85
CA PRO A 309 21.47 17.30 28.30
C PRO A 309 22.48 16.24 28.74
N THR A 310 23.36 16.60 29.70
CA THR A 310 24.42 15.73 30.23
C THR A 310 23.89 14.73 31.28
N ILE A 311 22.78 14.04 31.03
CA ILE A 311 22.20 13.10 32.01
C ILE A 311 22.48 11.67 31.57
N GLN A 312 23.32 10.99 32.35
CA GLN A 312 23.86 9.64 32.10
C GLN A 312 22.85 8.49 32.20
N ASN A 313 21.55 8.75 32.40
CA ASN A 313 20.56 7.70 32.65
C ASN A 313 19.19 8.00 32.05
N LEU A 314 19.11 8.24 30.73
CA LEU A 314 17.91 7.97 29.92
C LEU A 314 18.25 8.23 28.44
N VAL A 315 18.47 7.14 27.71
CA VAL A 315 18.72 7.09 26.26
C VAL A 315 17.58 7.69 25.40
N PHE A 316 16.46 8.14 25.97
CA PHE A 316 15.21 8.28 25.21
C PHE A 316 14.63 9.69 25.11
N VAL A 317 15.36 10.74 25.49
CA VAL A 317 14.95 12.14 25.18
C VAL A 317 15.61 12.64 23.88
N GLU A 318 16.58 11.89 23.33
CA GLU A 318 17.42 12.34 22.21
C GLU A 318 16.99 11.82 20.83
N LEU A 319 15.73 11.38 20.71
CA LEU A 319 15.03 11.22 19.42
C LEU A 319 14.27 12.49 19.02
N ASP A 320 14.15 13.46 19.93
CA ASP A 320 13.31 14.65 19.75
C ASP A 320 13.76 15.51 18.56
N ILE A 321 15.06 15.56 18.24
CA ILE A 321 15.56 16.50 17.21
C ILE A 321 15.90 15.83 15.87
N ILE A 322 16.19 14.53 15.86
CA ILE A 322 16.45 13.81 14.60
C ILE A 322 15.13 13.57 13.86
N THR A 323 14.06 13.29 14.59
CA THR A 323 12.72 13.14 14.01
C THR A 323 12.24 14.48 13.45
N LEU A 324 12.60 15.60 14.07
CA LEU A 324 12.24 16.96 13.65
C LEU A 324 12.74 17.38 12.25
N GLU A 325 13.72 16.68 11.64
CA GLU A 325 14.14 16.93 10.24
C GLU A 325 13.95 15.77 9.27
N CYS A 326 13.72 14.53 9.74
CA CYS A 326 13.15 13.50 8.86
C CYS A 326 11.71 13.87 8.39
N PHE A 327 11.08 14.87 9.03
CA PHE A 327 9.77 15.41 8.69
C PHE A 327 9.71 16.44 7.55
N HIS A 328 10.78 16.67 6.78
CA HIS A 328 10.73 17.53 5.58
C HIS A 328 10.09 16.86 4.33
N TRP A 329 9.12 15.96 4.55
CA TRP A 329 8.12 15.55 3.56
C TRP A 329 6.72 16.11 3.87
N CYS A 330 6.63 17.28 4.53
CA CYS A 330 5.43 18.09 4.53
C CYS A 330 5.70 19.39 3.74
N PRO A 331 5.16 19.54 2.51
CA PRO A 331 5.11 20.82 1.83
C PRO A 331 4.04 21.67 2.52
N GLY A 332 4.45 22.79 3.11
CA GLY A 332 3.55 23.65 3.88
C GLY A 332 4.23 24.91 4.39
N TRP A 333 4.67 25.75 3.44
CA TRP A 333 4.52 27.20 3.52
C TRP A 333 3.52 27.61 2.46
#